data_AF-A0A530M3I7-F1
#
_entry.id   AF-A0A530M3I7-F1
#
_cell.length_a   1.000
_cell.length_b   1.000
_cell.length_c   1.000
_cell.angle_alpha   90.00
_cell.angle_beta   90.00
_cell.angle_gamma   90.00
#
_symmetry.space_group_name_H-M   'P 1'
#
loop_
_entity.id
_entity.type
_entity.pdbx_description
1 polymer ?
#
loop_
_entity_poly.entity_id
_entity_poly.type
_entity_poly.pdbx_seq_one_letter_code
_entity_poly.pdbx_strand_id
1 'polypeptide(L)'
;LKRAGTPQHPAELAEHACLLTEFYFNRPAVEWPLSSGGERSQFKVRAVAVASDPEALQEFLLEGVGLLMTNHVRVKSDVAAGRLVRVLPEWAGPEPTLYA
;
A
#
# COMPACT_ATOMS: atom_id res chain seq x y z
N LEU A 1 -3.18 8.71 -8.29
CA LEU A 1 -2.81 8.41 -9.70
C LEU A 1 -2.69 9.65 -10.60
N LYS A 2 -3.51 10.71 -10.44
CA LYS A 2 -3.60 11.83 -11.39
C LYS A 2 -2.29 12.61 -11.69
N ARG A 3 -1.23 12.51 -10.87
CA ARG A 3 0.05 13.19 -11.09
C ARG A 3 1.19 12.31 -11.62
N ALA A 4 1.21 11.02 -11.30
CA ALA A 4 2.33 10.11 -11.59
C ALA A 4 1.89 8.83 -12.36
N GLY A 5 0.63 8.75 -12.78
CA GLY A 5 0.08 7.55 -13.42
C GLY A 5 -0.21 6.43 -12.41
N THR A 6 -0.20 5.18 -12.89
CA THR A 6 -0.30 3.95 -12.10
C THR A 6 1.06 3.28 -12.06
N PRO A 7 1.61 2.98 -10.86
CA PRO A 7 2.94 2.40 -10.76
C PRO A 7 2.96 1.03 -11.43
N GLN A 8 3.97 0.77 -12.26
CA GLN A 8 4.17 -0.53 -12.91
C GLN A 8 5.19 -1.39 -12.15
N HIS A 9 6.11 -0.76 -11.43
CA HIS A 9 7.08 -1.41 -10.56
C HIS A 9 7.08 -0.79 -9.14
N PRO A 10 7.32 -1.56 -8.06
CA PRO A 10 7.38 -1.00 -6.70
C PRO A 10 8.43 0.09 -6.48
N ALA A 11 9.49 0.11 -7.28
CA ALA A 11 10.49 1.19 -7.24
C ALA A 11 9.88 2.57 -7.52
N GLU A 12 8.78 2.62 -8.27
CA GLU A 12 8.06 3.87 -8.56
C GLU A 12 7.30 4.40 -7.34
N LEU A 13 7.07 3.60 -6.29
CA LEU A 13 6.32 4.02 -5.10
C LEU A 13 6.92 5.25 -4.38
N ALA A 14 8.22 5.51 -4.56
CA ALA A 14 8.87 6.71 -4.07
C ALA A 14 8.29 8.01 -4.68
N GLU A 15 7.73 7.93 -5.88
CA GLU A 15 7.12 9.06 -6.62
C GLU A 15 5.62 9.22 -6.31
N HIS A 16 5.01 8.26 -5.60
CA HIS A 16 3.58 8.26 -5.29
C HIS A 16 3.31 8.66 -3.84
N ALA A 17 2.18 9.34 -3.63
CA ALA A 17 1.65 9.55 -2.30
C ALA A 17 1.25 8.20 -1.68
N CYS A 18 1.86 7.83 -0.56
CA CYS A 18 1.56 6.59 0.16
C CYS A 18 0.94 6.91 1.53
N LEU A 19 -0.15 6.20 1.84
CA LEU A 19 -0.82 6.16 3.13
C LEU A 19 -0.22 4.98 3.90
N LEU A 20 0.31 5.21 5.09
CA LEU A 20 1.05 4.19 5.82
C LEU A 20 0.42 3.88 7.16
N THR A 21 0.35 2.59 7.47
CA THR A 21 0.21 2.15 8.85
C THR A 21 1.54 2.38 9.58
N GLU A 22 1.49 2.83 10.83
CA GLU A 22 2.66 3.15 11.66
C GLU A 22 3.70 2.02 11.71
N PHE A 23 3.26 0.76 11.60
CA PHE A 23 4.12 -0.42 11.51
C PHE A 23 5.21 -0.32 10.41
N TYR A 24 4.92 0.33 9.28
CA TYR A 24 5.88 0.53 8.17
C TYR A 24 6.59 1.89 8.22
N PHE A 25 6.32 2.70 9.24
CA PHE A 25 6.92 4.03 9.41
C PHE A 25 8.11 3.97 10.37
N ASN A 26 9.12 3.15 10.03
CA ASN A 26 10.36 3.10 10.79
C ASN A 26 11.39 4.08 10.20
N ARG A 27 12.15 4.80 11.03
CA ARG A 27 13.20 5.72 10.56
C ARG A 27 14.56 5.01 10.66
N PRO A 28 15.51 5.27 9.74
CA PRO A 28 15.52 6.37 8.76
C PRO A 28 14.81 6.06 7.43
N ALA A 29 14.41 4.82 7.17
CA ALA A 29 13.85 4.39 5.89
C ALA A 29 12.40 3.91 6.02
N VAL A 30 11.50 4.63 5.35
CA VAL A 30 10.07 4.31 5.28
C VAL A 30 9.84 3.43 4.04
N GLU A 31 9.61 2.15 4.24
CA GLU A 31 9.67 1.12 3.20
C GLU A 31 8.52 0.12 3.30
N TRP A 32 8.10 -0.41 2.15
CA TRP A 32 7.20 -1.56 2.09
C TRP A 32 7.96 -2.82 1.66
N PRO A 33 7.85 -3.92 2.44
CA PRO A 33 8.32 -5.23 2.00
C PRO A 33 7.36 -5.78 0.96
N LEU A 34 7.85 -5.95 -0.27
CA LEU A 34 7.06 -6.54 -1.36
C LEU A 34 7.81 -7.71 -1.98
N SER A 35 7.05 -8.71 -2.41
CA SER A 35 7.56 -9.87 -3.13
C SER A 35 6.73 -10.20 -4.35
N SER A 36 7.39 -10.68 -5.39
CA SER A 36 6.80 -11.18 -6.63
C SER A 36 7.64 -12.34 -7.13
N GLY A 37 7.04 -13.53 -7.23
CA GLY A 37 7.77 -14.76 -7.59
C GLY A 37 8.98 -15.02 -6.66
N GLY A 38 10.19 -15.03 -7.23
CA GLY A 38 11.44 -15.21 -6.49
C GLY A 38 12.08 -13.92 -5.97
N GLU A 39 11.54 -12.75 -6.32
CA GLU A 39 12.06 -11.47 -5.87
C GLU A 39 11.38 -11.06 -4.55
N ARG A 40 12.18 -10.65 -3.57
CA ARG A 40 11.72 -10.07 -2.31
C ARG A 40 12.64 -8.91 -1.94
N SER A 41 12.08 -7.72 -1.79
CA SER A 41 12.85 -6.51 -1.50
C SER A 41 12.07 -5.52 -0.64
N GLN A 42 12.78 -4.51 -0.12
CA GLN A 42 12.20 -3.35 0.54
C GLN A 42 12.15 -2.20 -0.47
N PHE A 43 10.98 -1.60 -0.63
CA PHE A 43 10.81 -0.47 -1.55
C PHE A 43 10.49 0.80 -0.78
N LYS A 44 11.29 1.84 -1.01
CA LYS A 44 11.07 3.16 -0.42
C LYS A 44 9.72 3.71 -0.86
N VAL A 45 9.01 4.29 0.09
CA VAL A 45 7.73 4.94 -0.16
C VAL A 45 7.74 6.36 0.37
N ARG A 46 6.95 7.23 -0.27
CA ARG A 46 6.76 8.61 0.19
C ARG A 46 5.46 8.69 1.00
N ALA A 47 5.60 8.62 2.32
CA ALA A 47 4.48 8.77 3.24
C ALA A 47 3.90 10.19 3.19
N VAL A 48 2.59 10.31 2.96
CA VAL A 48 1.84 11.58 3.04
C VAL A 48 0.87 11.62 4.22
N ALA A 49 0.51 10.45 4.75
CA ALA A 49 -0.25 10.27 5.98
C ALA A 49 0.21 8.98 6.65
N VAL A 50 0.27 9.00 7.98
CA VAL A 50 0.63 7.85 8.80
C VAL A 50 -0.42 7.71 9.90
N ALA A 51 -0.94 6.50 10.11
CA ALA A 51 -1.88 6.21 11.18
C ALA A 51 -1.56 4.88 11.86
N SER A 52 -1.84 4.78 13.15
CA SER A 52 -1.74 3.52 13.90
C SER A 52 -2.88 2.56 13.52
N ASP A 53 -4.07 3.10 13.21
CA ASP A 53 -5.23 2.34 12.75
C ASP A 53 -5.39 2.46 11.21
N PRO A 54 -5.35 1.34 10.47
CA PRO A 54 -5.60 1.36 9.03
C PRO A 54 -7.02 1.85 8.64
N GLU A 55 -8.00 1.80 9.54
CA GLU A 55 -9.36 2.31 9.28
C GLU A 55 -9.36 3.84 9.13
N ALA A 56 -8.51 4.53 9.90
CA ALA A 56 -8.32 5.98 9.77
C ALA A 56 -7.74 6.40 8.40
N LEU A 57 -7.12 5.48 7.65
CA LEU A 57 -6.59 5.73 6.31
C LEU A 57 -7.61 5.43 5.20
N GLN A 58 -8.73 4.77 5.51
CA GLN A 58 -9.69 4.30 4.52
C GLN A 58 -10.37 5.47 3.78
N GLU A 59 -10.76 6.53 4.51
CA GLU A 59 -11.37 7.72 3.89
C GLU A 59 -10.38 8.39 2.91
N PHE A 60 -9.12 8.58 3.32
CA PHE A 60 -8.07 9.11 2.44
C PHE A 60 -7.86 8.23 1.19
N LEU A 61 -7.97 6.91 1.34
CA LEU A 61 -7.84 5.97 0.22
C LEU A 61 -9.02 6.13 -0.76
N LEU A 62 -10.25 6.20 -0.26
CA LEU A 62 -11.47 6.37 -1.07
C LEU A 62 -11.53 7.73 -1.78
N GLU A 63 -11.01 8.79 -1.15
CA GLU A 63 -10.86 10.12 -1.76
C GLU A 63 -9.68 10.19 -2.76
N GLY A 64 -8.93 9.10 -2.93
CA GLY A 64 -7.85 9.01 -3.92
C GLY A 64 -6.58 9.76 -3.54
N VAL A 65 -6.36 10.00 -2.25
CA VAL A 65 -5.21 10.77 -1.72
C VAL A 65 -3.88 10.03 -1.95
N GLY A 66 -3.89 8.70 -1.93
CA GLY A 66 -2.66 7.91 -2.10
C GLY A 66 -2.88 6.43 -2.30
N LEU A 67 -1.77 5.69 -2.26
CA LEU A 67 -1.71 4.24 -2.28
C LEU A 67 -1.64 3.72 -0.84
N LEU A 68 -2.29 2.60 -0.56
CA LEU A 68 -2.23 1.93 0.73
C LEU A 68 -1.93 0.45 0.51
N MET A 69 -0.90 -0.08 1.17
CA MET A 69 -0.72 -1.53 1.31
C MET A 69 -1.64 -2.02 2.43
N THR A 70 -2.68 -2.80 2.08
CA THR A 70 -3.68 -3.30 3.04
C THR A 70 -4.17 -4.70 2.68
N ASN A 71 -4.91 -5.31 3.59
CA ASN A 71 -5.50 -6.63 3.39
C ASN A 71 -6.68 -6.55 2.41
N HIS A 72 -6.66 -7.40 1.37
CA HIS A 72 -7.72 -7.52 0.37
C HIS A 72 -9.13 -7.73 0.97
N VAL A 73 -9.24 -8.39 2.12
CA VAL A 73 -10.52 -8.62 2.81
C VAL A 73 -11.14 -7.29 3.23
N ARG A 74 -10.34 -6.32 3.71
CA ARG A 74 -10.80 -5.01 4.19
C ARG A 74 -11.40 -4.18 3.06
N VAL A 75 -10.81 -4.23 1.88
CA VAL A 75 -11.19 -3.41 0.72
C VAL A 75 -12.05 -4.14 -0.31
N LYS A 76 -12.47 -5.38 -0.02
CA LYS A 76 -13.19 -6.25 -0.97
C LYS A 76 -14.43 -5.57 -1.55
N SER A 77 -15.25 -4.94 -0.71
CA SER A 77 -16.48 -4.26 -1.13
C SER A 77 -16.22 -3.02 -1.98
N ASP A 78 -15.19 -2.24 -1.64
CA ASP A 78 -14.82 -1.04 -2.40
C ASP A 78 -14.22 -1.37 -3.75
N VAL A 79 -13.42 -2.44 -3.83
CA VAL A 79 -12.89 -2.96 -5.10
C VAL A 79 -14.02 -3.51 -5.98
N ALA A 80 -14.93 -4.30 -5.41
CA ALA A 80 -16.09 -4.82 -6.14
C ALA A 80 -17.02 -3.71 -6.65
N ALA A 81 -17.15 -2.62 -5.90
CA ALA A 81 -17.92 -1.44 -6.30
C ALA A 81 -17.18 -0.49 -7.26
N GLY A 82 -15.93 -0.79 -7.64
CA GLY A 82 -15.11 0.05 -8.52
C GLY A 82 -14.62 1.36 -7.89
N ARG A 83 -14.77 1.53 -6.56
CA ARG A 83 -14.25 2.69 -5.84
C ARG A 83 -12.74 2.61 -5.66
N LEU A 84 -12.20 1.41 -5.51
CA LEU A 84 -10.77 1.14 -5.40
C LEU A 84 -10.30 0.21 -6.51
N VAL A 85 -9.04 0.36 -6.90
CA VAL A 85 -8.39 -0.45 -7.92
C VAL A 85 -7.10 -1.02 -7.34
N ARG A 86 -6.88 -2.33 -7.52
CA ARG A 86 -5.60 -2.96 -7.17
C ARG A 86 -4.53 -2.50 -8.15
N VAL A 87 -3.41 -2.03 -7.62
CA VAL A 87 -2.18 -1.72 -8.38
C VAL A 87 -1.11 -2.75 -8.06
N LEU A 88 -0.08 -2.84 -8.91
CA LEU A 88 1.02 -3.81 -8.76
C LEU A 88 0.51 -5.24 -8.51
N PRO A 89 -0.35 -5.80 -9.38
CA PRO A 89 -1.06 -7.06 -9.12
C PRO A 89 -0.13 -8.26 -8.90
N GLU A 90 1.07 -8.25 -9.50
CA GLU A 90 2.08 -9.29 -9.34
C GLU A 90 2.81 -9.24 -7.99
N TRP A 91 2.67 -8.15 -7.24
CA TRP A 91 3.35 -7.94 -5.98
C TRP A 91 2.43 -8.17 -4.79
N ALA A 92 2.98 -8.77 -3.74
CA ALA A 92 2.30 -9.01 -2.48
C ALA A 92 3.12 -8.45 -1.31
N GLY A 93 2.41 -7.94 -0.29
CA GLY A 93 3.01 -7.66 1.02
C GLY A 93 3.27 -8.95 1.81
N PRO A 94 3.77 -8.83 3.05
CA PRO A 94 4.02 -9.99 3.91
C PRO A 94 2.74 -10.77 4.17
N GLU A 95 2.83 -12.11 4.10
CA GLU A 95 1.74 -12.96 4.53
C GLU A 95 1.63 -12.94 6.06
N PRO A 96 0.41 -12.76 6.62
CA PRO A 96 0.23 -12.82 8.06
C PRO A 96 0.41 -14.27 8.54
N THR A 97 1.27 -14.47 9.54
CA THR A 97 1.34 -15.73 10.26
C THR A 97 0.15 -15.83 11.21
N LEU A 98 -0.70 -16.84 11.02
CA LEU A 98 -1.85 -17.13 11.88
C LEU A 98 -1.59 -18.44 12.63
N TYR A 99 -1.88 -18.47 13.93
CA TYR A 99 -1.77 -19.65 14.79
C TYR A 99 -3.03 -19.77 15.66
N ALA A 100 -3.41 -20.99 16.03
CA ALA A 100 -4.60 -21.31 16.85
C ALA A 100 -4.20 -22.07 18.13
#